data_AF-A0A661EXR7-F1
#
_entry.id   AF-A0A661EXR7-F1
#
_cell.length_a   1.000
_cell.length_b   1.000
_cell.length_c   1.000
_cell.angle_alpha   90.00
_cell.angle_beta   90.00
_cell.angle_gamma   90.00
#
_symmetry.space_group_name_H-M   'P 1'
#
loop_
_entity.id
_entity.type
_entity.pdbx_description
1 polymer ?
#
loop_
_entity_poly.entity_id
_entity_poly.type
_entity_poly.pdbx_seq_one_letter_code
_entity_poly.pdbx_strand_id
1 'polypeptide(L)'
;MDELIIRALLGGSLIALFSGPMGCFVVWRQLAYFGDALAHSALLGVALSLSTQLPTGVAVALTSAALALMMLRLRQGNQLADDTVLGILSHGALALGLLILALFEPVTMNWMGYLFGDILAISWVDIGSAALLAI
;
A
#
# COMPACT_ATOMS: atom_id res chain seq x y z
N MET A 1 -1.58 6.12 -28.98
CA MET A 1 -2.36 6.48 -27.78
C MET A 1 -3.23 5.31 -27.33
N ASP A 2 -3.79 4.53 -28.26
CA ASP A 2 -4.72 3.44 -27.94
C ASP A 2 -4.11 2.33 -27.07
N GLU A 3 -2.82 2.02 -27.27
CA GLU A 3 -2.14 0.97 -26.49
C GLU A 3 -1.94 1.33 -25.01
N LEU A 4 -1.71 2.61 -24.69
CA LEU A 4 -1.63 3.09 -23.30
C LEU A 4 -2.99 2.95 -22.60
N ILE A 5 -4.08 3.25 -23.30
CA ILE A 5 -5.45 3.16 -22.79
C ILE A 5 -5.83 1.68 -22.58
N ILE A 6 -5.48 0.80 -23.52
CA ILE A 6 -5.75 -0.65 -23.40
C ILE A 6 -4.98 -1.26 -22.21
N ARG A 7 -3.69 -0.90 -22.04
CA ARG A 7 -2.87 -1.32 -20.87
C ARG A 7 -3.46 -0.84 -19.56
N ALA A 8 -3.87 0.43 -19.50
CA ALA A 8 -4.55 1.02 -18.35
C ALA A 8 -5.86 0.28 -18.01
N LEU A 9 -6.67 -0.04 -19.02
CA LEU A 9 -7.95 -0.74 -18.85
C LEU A 9 -7.74 -2.18 -18.36
N LEU A 10 -6.75 -2.90 -18.91
CA LEU A 10 -6.40 -4.25 -18.50
C LEU A 10 -5.82 -4.29 -17.07
N GLY A 11 -4.89 -3.38 -16.76
CA GLY A 11 -4.32 -3.27 -15.42
C GLY A 11 -5.39 -2.90 -14.37
N GLY A 12 -6.22 -1.90 -14.67
CA GLY A 12 -7.30 -1.46 -13.79
C GLY A 12 -8.37 -2.53 -13.56
N SER A 13 -8.75 -3.28 -14.59
CA SER A 13 -9.73 -4.38 -14.46
C SER A 13 -9.18 -5.54 -13.62
N LEU A 14 -7.90 -5.90 -13.79
CA LEU A 14 -7.24 -6.88 -12.90
C LEU A 14 -7.28 -6.40 -11.45
N ILE A 15 -6.83 -5.17 -11.17
CA ILE A 15 -6.83 -4.61 -9.81
C ILE A 15 -8.24 -4.60 -9.20
N ALA A 16 -9.26 -4.22 -9.98
CA ALA A 16 -10.65 -4.21 -9.52
C ALA A 16 -11.16 -5.63 -9.18
N LEU A 17 -10.78 -6.63 -9.99
CA LEU A 17 -11.17 -8.02 -9.79
C LEU A 17 -10.58 -8.61 -8.49
N PHE A 18 -9.37 -8.20 -8.10
CA PHE A 18 -8.73 -8.64 -6.85
C PHE A 18 -9.16 -7.83 -5.63
N SER A 19 -9.27 -6.51 -5.79
CA SER A 19 -9.65 -5.60 -4.70
C SER A 19 -11.10 -5.83 -4.24
N GLY A 20 -12.02 -6.13 -5.17
CA GLY A 20 -13.43 -6.37 -4.84
C GLY A 20 -13.65 -7.50 -3.81
N PRO A 21 -13.23 -8.74 -4.08
CA PRO A 21 -13.37 -9.86 -3.14
C PRO A 21 -12.62 -9.64 -1.83
N MET A 22 -11.41 -9.08 -1.89
CA MET A 22 -10.62 -8.76 -0.69
C MET A 22 -11.35 -7.74 0.20
N GLY A 23 -11.95 -6.70 -0.40
CA GLY A 23 -12.76 -5.72 0.32
C GLY A 23 -13.97 -6.35 1.01
N CYS A 24 -14.71 -7.22 0.31
CA CYS A 24 -15.84 -7.96 0.89
C CYS A 24 -15.41 -8.83 2.09
N PHE A 25 -14.26 -9.51 1.99
CA PHE A 25 -13.72 -10.33 3.08
C PHE A 25 -13.30 -9.50 4.30
N VAL A 26 -12.68 -8.35 4.09
CA VAL A 26 -12.27 -7.41 5.15
C VAL A 26 -13.48 -6.88 5.91
N VAL A 27 -14.54 -6.48 5.20
CA VAL A 27 -15.80 -6.01 5.82
C VAL A 27 -16.45 -7.12 6.63
N TRP A 28 -16.47 -8.36 6.12
CA TRP A 28 -17.10 -9.48 6.80
C TRP A 28 -16.41 -9.85 8.13
N ARG A 29 -15.10 -9.57 8.27
CA ARG A 29 -14.34 -9.76 9.53
C ARG A 29 -14.42 -8.58 10.50
N GLN A 30 -15.27 -7.58 10.25
CA GLN A 30 -15.34 -6.33 11.03
C GLN A 30 -13.99 -5.60 11.11
N LEU A 31 -13.15 -5.72 10.06
CA LEU A 31 -11.84 -5.08 9.96
C LEU A 31 -11.90 -3.78 9.16
N ALA A 32 -12.91 -2.94 9.39
CA ALA A 32 -13.18 -1.77 8.56
C ALA A 32 -11.98 -0.80 8.46
N TYR A 33 -11.20 -0.68 9.54
CA TYR A 33 -10.02 0.18 9.60
C TYR A 33 -8.74 -0.45 9.04
N PHE A 34 -8.76 -1.75 8.68
CA PHE A 34 -7.56 -2.47 8.24
C PHE A 34 -7.06 -1.99 6.89
N GLY A 35 -7.98 -1.68 5.97
CA GLY A 35 -7.64 -1.06 4.70
C GLY A 35 -7.00 0.31 4.87
N ASP A 36 -7.49 1.10 5.83
CA ASP A 36 -6.92 2.42 6.13
C ASP A 36 -5.49 2.33 6.68
N ALA A 37 -5.25 1.43 7.64
CA ALA A 37 -3.91 1.23 8.19
C ALA A 37 -2.92 0.68 7.14
N LEU A 38 -3.37 -0.20 6.24
CA LEU A 38 -2.55 -0.69 5.13
C LEU A 38 -2.22 0.41 4.12
N ALA A 39 -3.17 1.29 3.78
CA ALA A 39 -2.92 2.41 2.87
C ALA A 39 -1.84 3.36 3.42
N HIS A 40 -1.90 3.68 4.70
CA HIS A 40 -0.89 4.52 5.37
C HIS A 40 0.46 3.81 5.54
N SER A 41 0.45 2.49 5.73
CA SER A 41 1.68 1.67 5.73
C SER A 41 2.35 1.61 4.35
N ALA A 42 1.55 1.61 3.28
CA ALA A 42 2.07 1.68 1.92
C ALA A 42 2.77 3.01 1.66
N LEU A 43 2.22 4.13 2.13
CA LEU A 43 2.89 5.44 2.07
C LEU A 43 4.24 5.42 2.79
N LEU A 44 4.29 4.85 4.00
CA LEU A 44 5.54 4.65 4.73
C LEU A 44 6.54 3.75 3.96
N GLY A 45 6.05 2.73 3.26
CA GLY A 45 6.86 1.88 2.39
C GLY A 45 7.43 2.60 1.18
N VAL A 46 6.66 3.49 0.55
CA VAL A 46 7.15 4.35 -0.52
C VAL A 46 8.25 5.29 0.02
N ALA A 47 8.03 5.91 1.17
CA ALA A 47 9.04 6.76 1.82
C ALA A 47 10.34 5.99 2.14
N LEU A 48 10.23 4.73 2.58
CA LEU A 48 11.39 3.87 2.80
C LEU A 48 12.07 3.45 1.49
N SER A 49 11.31 3.15 0.43
CA SER A 49 11.87 2.84 -0.90
C SER A 49 12.73 3.99 -1.42
N LEU A 50 12.26 5.23 -1.28
CA LEU A 50 12.98 6.42 -1.72
C LEU A 50 14.29 6.64 -0.94
N SER A 51 14.26 6.44 0.38
CA SER A 51 15.47 6.58 1.22
C SER A 51 16.48 5.45 1.06
N THR A 52 16.03 4.23 0.74
CA THR A 52 16.89 3.03 0.68
C THR A 52 17.22 2.56 -0.75
N GLN A 53 16.68 3.22 -1.78
CA GLN A 53 16.78 2.85 -3.20
C GLN A 53 16.29 1.42 -3.51
N LEU A 54 15.49 0.81 -2.61
CA LEU A 54 14.86 -0.49 -2.86
C LEU A 54 13.71 -0.36 -3.87
N PRO A 55 13.37 -1.45 -4.60
CA PRO A 55 12.18 -1.49 -5.45
C PRO A 55 10.92 -1.16 -4.63
N THR A 56 10.12 -0.22 -5.12
CA THR A 56 8.97 0.32 -4.38
C THR A 56 7.96 -0.76 -4.01
N GLY A 57 7.70 -1.72 -4.90
CA GLY A 57 6.81 -2.86 -4.61
C GLY A 57 7.28 -3.72 -3.44
N VAL A 58 8.60 -3.94 -3.30
CA VAL A 58 9.18 -4.74 -2.21
C VAL A 58 9.11 -3.97 -0.90
N ALA A 59 9.46 -2.69 -0.91
CA ALA A 59 9.41 -1.86 0.29
C ALA A 59 7.99 -1.74 0.84
N VAL A 60 7.00 -1.48 -0.03
CA VAL A 60 5.57 -1.42 0.33
C VAL A 60 5.06 -2.75 0.87
N ALA A 61 5.42 -3.87 0.23
CA ALA A 61 5.03 -5.20 0.71
C ALA A 61 5.62 -5.49 2.10
N LEU A 62 6.88 -5.12 2.32
CA LEU A 62 7.60 -5.39 3.57
C LEU A 62 7.05 -4.53 4.72
N THR A 63 6.75 -3.25 4.48
CA THR A 63 6.16 -2.38 5.51
C THR A 63 4.72 -2.76 5.82
N SER A 64 3.93 -3.09 4.81
CA SER A 64 2.55 -3.58 4.99
C SER A 64 2.52 -4.90 5.76
N ALA A 65 3.43 -5.83 5.44
CA ALA A 65 3.57 -7.09 6.16
C ALA A 65 4.03 -6.87 7.61
N ALA A 66 5.02 -5.99 7.84
CA ALA A 66 5.46 -5.63 9.18
C ALA A 66 4.32 -5.03 10.01
N LEU A 67 3.52 -4.14 9.43
CA LEU A 67 2.37 -3.53 10.08
C LEU A 67 1.28 -4.55 10.42
N ALA A 68 0.95 -5.44 9.47
CA ALA A 68 0.00 -6.53 9.70
C ALA A 68 0.47 -7.50 10.80
N LEU A 69 1.76 -7.82 10.84
CA LEU A 69 2.35 -8.72 11.84
C LEU A 69 2.40 -8.06 13.23
N MET A 70 2.72 -6.76 13.27
CA MET A 70 2.65 -5.95 14.49
C MET A 70 1.22 -5.90 15.04
N MET A 71 0.23 -5.68 14.17
CA MET A 71 -1.18 -5.73 14.55
C MET A 71 -1.57 -7.11 15.09
N LEU A 72 -1.17 -8.21 14.44
CA LEU A 72 -1.47 -9.57 14.89
C LEU A 72 -0.87 -9.87 16.28
N ARG A 73 0.35 -9.40 16.55
CA ARG A 73 0.98 -9.54 17.88
C ARG A 73 0.26 -8.71 18.94
N LEU A 74 -0.12 -7.47 18.63
CA LEU A 74 -0.85 -6.61 19.56
C LEU A 74 -2.23 -7.17 19.88
N ARG A 75 -2.89 -7.83 18.91
CA ARG A 75 -4.17 -8.53 19.12
C ARG A 75 -4.09 -9.69 20.10
N GLN A 76 -2.98 -10.40 20.17
CA GLN A 76 -2.84 -11.56 21.05
C GLN A 76 -2.68 -11.18 22.54
N GLY A 77 -2.22 -9.96 22.83
CA GLY A 77 -1.87 -9.54 24.20
C GLY A 77 -2.78 -8.47 24.83
N ASN A 78 -3.58 -7.73 24.05
CA ASN A 78 -4.32 -6.57 24.56
C ASN A 78 -5.83 -6.83 24.75
N GLN A 79 -6.37 -6.26 25.83
CA GLN A 79 -7.82 -6.15 26.10
C GLN A 79 -8.48 -4.93 25.40
N LEU A 80 -7.78 -4.32 24.43
CA LEU A 80 -8.22 -3.10 23.75
C LEU A 80 -9.02 -3.45 22.50
N ALA A 81 -9.97 -2.57 22.14
CA ALA A 81 -10.76 -2.72 20.91
C ALA A 81 -9.82 -2.71 19.69
N ASP A 82 -10.05 -3.67 18.80
CA ASP A 82 -9.27 -3.83 17.56
C ASP A 82 -9.18 -2.54 16.74
N ASP A 83 -10.25 -1.75 16.74
CA ASP A 83 -10.34 -0.47 16.04
C ASP A 83 -9.41 0.59 16.60
N THR A 84 -9.17 0.59 17.92
CA THR A 84 -8.25 1.55 18.56
C THR A 84 -6.80 1.25 18.21
N VAL A 85 -6.42 -0.03 18.22
CA VAL A 85 -5.07 -0.47 17.83
C VAL A 85 -4.81 -0.12 16.36
N LEU A 86 -5.79 -0.36 15.50
CA LEU A 86 -5.76 -0.02 14.09
C LEU A 86 -5.59 1.49 13.85
N GLY A 87 -6.36 2.32 14.56
CA GLY A 87 -6.27 3.78 14.44
C GLY A 87 -4.89 4.33 14.85
N ILE A 88 -4.33 3.85 15.96
CA ILE A 88 -3.00 4.25 16.45
C ILE A 88 -1.91 3.84 15.44
N LEU A 89 -2.02 2.62 14.91
CA LEU A 89 -1.04 2.08 13.97
C LEU A 89 -1.08 2.81 12.62
N SER A 90 -2.28 3.17 12.13
CA SER A 90 -2.49 3.97 10.91
C SER A 90 -1.82 5.35 11.02
N HIS A 91 -2.14 6.10 12.09
CA HIS A 91 -1.57 7.44 12.30
C HIS A 91 -0.06 7.39 12.59
N GLY A 92 0.40 6.36 13.30
CA GLY A 92 1.82 6.11 13.54
C GLY A 92 2.59 5.84 12.24
N ALA A 93 2.02 5.04 11.33
CA ALA A 93 2.60 4.80 10.02
C ALA A 93 2.65 6.06 9.17
N LEU A 94 1.59 6.87 9.15
CA LEU A 94 1.58 8.15 8.45
C LEU A 94 2.63 9.12 9.01
N ALA A 95 2.71 9.27 10.33
CA ALA A 95 3.68 10.16 10.97
C ALA A 95 5.14 9.74 10.69
N LEU A 96 5.43 8.44 10.78
CA LEU A 96 6.75 7.90 10.45
C LEU A 96 7.08 8.04 8.96
N GLY A 97 6.11 7.81 8.07
CA GLY A 97 6.30 7.98 6.62
C GLY A 97 6.65 9.42 6.28
N LEU A 98 5.88 10.39 6.80
CA LEU A 98 6.14 11.82 6.64
C LEU A 98 7.50 12.24 7.22
N LEU A 99 7.87 11.70 8.38
CA LEU A 99 9.17 11.97 9.00
C LEU A 99 10.33 11.54 8.09
N ILE A 100 10.24 10.33 7.52
CA ILE A 100 11.27 9.81 6.61
C ILE A 100 11.37 10.69 5.36
N LEU A 101 10.23 11.07 4.77
CA LEU A 101 10.22 11.97 3.62
C LEU A 101 10.84 13.34 3.94
N ALA A 102 10.52 13.90 5.11
CA ALA A 102 11.05 15.19 5.54
C ALA A 102 12.57 15.18 5.77
N LEU A 103 13.15 14.03 6.11
CA LEU A 103 14.59 13.89 6.36
C LEU A 103 15.43 13.72 5.09
N PHE A 104 14.86 13.14 4.04
CA PHE A 104 15.65 12.66 2.88
C PHE A 104 15.45 13.44 1.57
N GLU A 105 14.39 14.26 1.41
CA GLU A 105 14.00 14.69 0.06
C GLU A 105 13.98 16.22 -0.18
N PRO A 106 14.76 16.74 -1.14
CA PRO A 106 14.63 18.11 -1.63
C PRO A 106 13.49 18.24 -2.67
N VAL A 107 12.25 18.44 -2.20
CA VAL A 107 11.03 19.13 -2.75
C VAL A 107 10.69 19.07 -4.27
N THR A 108 11.42 18.37 -5.13
CA THR A 108 11.27 18.47 -6.61
C THR A 108 10.76 17.21 -7.30
N MET A 109 10.56 16.10 -6.58
CA MET A 109 9.93 14.90 -7.14
C MET A 109 8.40 15.00 -7.13
N ASN A 110 7.76 14.50 -8.20
CA ASN A 110 6.32 14.51 -8.37
C ASN A 110 5.64 13.49 -7.44
N TRP A 111 5.45 13.88 -6.18
CA TRP A 111 4.78 13.10 -5.12
C TRP A 111 3.47 12.47 -5.58
N MET A 112 2.71 13.22 -6.39
CA MET A 112 1.40 12.82 -6.88
C MET A 112 1.48 11.57 -7.77
N GLY A 113 2.52 11.44 -8.58
CA GLY A 113 2.73 10.27 -9.44
C GLY A 113 3.11 8.99 -8.67
N TYR A 114 3.76 9.13 -7.51
CA TYR A 114 4.10 7.98 -6.65
C TYR A 114 2.99 7.62 -5.66
N LEU A 115 2.28 8.61 -5.12
CA LEU A 115 1.18 8.41 -4.16
C LEU A 115 -0.09 7.87 -4.81
N PHE A 116 -0.43 8.38 -6.00
CA PHE A 116 -1.64 7.95 -6.72
C PHE A 116 -1.34 6.93 -7.82
N GLY A 117 -0.06 6.77 -8.18
CA GLY A 117 0.36 5.95 -9.31
C GLY A 117 0.03 6.61 -10.66
N ASP A 118 0.83 6.29 -11.67
CA ASP A 118 0.49 6.62 -13.06
C ASP A 118 0.04 5.35 -13.78
N ILE A 119 -1.28 5.19 -13.92
CA ILE A 119 -1.90 4.07 -14.65
C ILE A 119 -1.46 4.05 -16.12
N LEU A 120 -1.08 5.20 -16.72
CA LEU A 120 -0.58 5.24 -18.09
C LEU A 120 0.87 4.75 -18.21
N ALA A 121 1.65 4.78 -17.13
CA ALA A 121 3.04 4.34 -17.14
C ALA A 121 3.19 2.80 -17.05
N ILE A 122 2.09 2.06 -16.86
CA ILE A 122 2.12 0.62 -16.54
C ILE A 122 2.69 -0.22 -17.68
N SER A 123 3.86 -0.85 -17.50
CA SER A 123 4.54 -1.62 -18.56
C SER A 123 3.97 -3.02 -18.73
N TRP A 124 4.18 -3.64 -19.90
CA TRP A 124 3.79 -5.04 -20.14
C TRP A 124 4.45 -6.01 -19.14
N VAL A 125 5.63 -5.65 -18.61
CA VAL A 125 6.33 -6.37 -17.54
C VAL A 125 5.59 -6.25 -16.20
N ASP A 126 5.02 -5.08 -15.90
CA ASP A 126 4.27 -4.85 -14.66
C ASP A 126 2.98 -5.66 -14.66
N ILE A 127 2.28 -5.71 -15.80
CA ILE A 127 1.08 -6.54 -15.99
C ILE A 127 1.41 -8.02 -15.80
N GLY A 128 2.55 -8.48 -16.35
CA GLY A 128 3.03 -9.85 -16.15
C GLY A 128 3.33 -10.17 -14.69
N SER A 129 4.02 -9.26 -13.99
CA SER A 129 4.35 -9.45 -12.57
C SER A 129 3.11 -9.41 -11.66
N ALA A 130 2.14 -8.54 -11.95
CA ALA A 130 0.86 -8.48 -11.24
C ALA A 130 0.04 -9.76 -11.44
N ALA A 131 -0.01 -10.29 -12.68
CA ALA A 131 -0.68 -11.55 -12.95
C ALA A 131 0.01 -12.75 -12.28
N LEU A 132 1.34 -12.74 -12.18
CA LEU A 132 2.12 -13.82 -11.56
C LEU A 132 2.01 -13.79 -10.03
N LEU A 133 2.00 -12.61 -9.41
CA LEU A 133 1.73 -12.45 -7.97
C LEU A 133 0.27 -12.74 -7.59
N ALA A 134 -0.63 -12.67 -8.57
CA ALA A 134 -2.05 -12.90 -8.38
C ALA A 134 -2.48 -14.37 -8.55
N ILE A 135 -1.58 -15.24 -9.02
CA ILE A 135 -1.72 -16.71 -9.09
C ILE A 135 -1.01 -17.34 -7.90
#